data_AF-K3W9S5-F1
#
_entry.id   AF-K3W9S5-F1
#
_cell.length_a   1.000
_cell.length_b   1.000
_cell.length_c   1.000
_cell.angle_alpha   90.00
_cell.angle_beta   90.00
_cell.angle_gamma   90.00
#
_symmetry.space_group_name_H-M   'P 1'
#
loop_
_entity.id
_entity.type
_entity.pdbx_description
1 polymer ?
#
loop_
_entity_poly.entity_id
_entity_poly.type
_entity_poly.pdbx_seq_one_letter_code
_entity_poly.pdbx_strand_id
1 'polypeptide(L)'
;MMSTFGDLTSSYSRPCVLDIKMGARQHGEDATPAKALSHTAKCEATTSASLGLRICGMQVYNQEDEKYTLWDKHWGRKLTTDDIEPALETYLSNGVLVRRDVLTPLVNKVKELKRTIEVTHGLRFWGASLLIIYEGDLRLGQHPRVDVYLIDFAHCQMSPELDSPDEGLLLGLTNIDRFLSSILNK
;
A
#
# COMPACT_ATOMS: atom_id res chain seq x y z
N MET A 1 19.04 24.89 -0.45
CA MET A 1 18.98 23.64 -1.24
C MET A 1 17.67 22.98 -0.88
N MET A 2 16.60 23.23 -1.65
CA MET A 2 15.27 22.69 -1.40
C MET A 2 15.29 21.20 -1.76
N SER A 3 14.96 20.32 -0.81
CA SER A 3 14.91 18.87 -1.00
C SER A 3 13.73 18.51 -1.91
N THR A 4 14.02 18.16 -3.17
CA THR A 4 13.09 17.43 -4.04
C THR A 4 12.70 16.12 -3.35
N PHE A 5 11.42 15.74 -3.32
CA PHE A 5 10.98 14.42 -2.87
C PHE A 5 11.82 13.34 -3.57
N GLY A 6 12.67 12.63 -2.82
CA GLY A 6 13.63 11.68 -3.37
C GLY A 6 12.95 10.45 -3.96
N ASP A 7 13.61 9.80 -4.91
CA ASP A 7 13.24 8.45 -5.34
C ASP A 7 13.32 7.49 -4.15
N LEU A 8 12.16 7.03 -3.67
CA LEU A 8 12.04 6.15 -2.49
C LEU A 8 12.71 4.78 -2.70
N THR A 9 13.10 4.46 -3.95
CA THR A 9 13.78 3.22 -4.30
C THR A 9 15.31 3.37 -4.42
N SER A 10 15.85 4.59 -4.35
CA SER A 10 17.26 4.89 -4.69
C SER A 10 18.29 4.16 -3.83
N SER A 11 17.86 3.67 -2.67
CA SER A 11 18.70 2.99 -1.70
C SER A 11 18.56 1.46 -1.73
N TYR A 12 17.82 0.93 -2.70
CA TYR A 12 17.64 -0.50 -2.96
C TYR A 12 18.38 -0.88 -4.24
N SER A 13 18.95 -2.08 -4.27
CA SER A 13 19.58 -2.63 -5.48
C SER A 13 18.55 -3.27 -6.40
N ARG A 14 17.64 -4.06 -5.81
CA ARG A 14 16.54 -4.71 -6.50
C ARG A 14 15.21 -4.43 -5.78
N PRO A 15 14.68 -3.19 -5.85
CA PRO A 15 13.44 -2.85 -5.17
C PRO A 15 12.26 -3.66 -5.70
N CYS A 16 11.60 -4.41 -4.81
CA CYS A 16 10.24 -4.87 -5.00
C CYS A 16 9.30 -3.80 -4.44
N VAL A 17 8.30 -3.38 -5.20
CA VAL A 17 7.42 -2.24 -4.88
C VAL A 17 5.96 -2.65 -5.02
N LEU A 18 5.14 -2.31 -4.04
CA LEU A 18 3.68 -2.49 -4.05
C LEU A 18 3.00 -1.17 -3.73
N ASP A 19 2.14 -0.70 -4.63
CA ASP A 19 1.29 0.48 -4.45
C ASP A 19 -0.16 0.05 -4.18
N ILE A 20 -0.67 0.44 -3.01
CA ILE A 20 -2.03 0.15 -2.57
C ILE A 20 -2.76 1.48 -2.40
N LYS A 21 -3.83 1.70 -3.17
CA LYS A 21 -4.72 2.84 -2.93
C LYS A 21 -5.56 2.58 -1.70
N MET A 22 -5.63 3.58 -0.82
CA MET A 22 -6.29 3.49 0.48
C MET A 22 -7.63 4.24 0.50
N GLY A 23 -8.52 3.82 1.40
CA GLY A 23 -9.83 4.41 1.63
C GLY A 23 -10.94 3.85 0.74
N ALA A 24 -12.13 3.69 1.34
CA ALA A 24 -13.37 3.34 0.63
C ALA A 24 -13.98 4.53 -0.13
N ARG A 25 -13.57 5.76 0.21
CA ARG A 25 -13.84 7.00 -0.53
C ARG A 25 -12.51 7.63 -0.94
N GLN A 26 -12.40 8.08 -2.19
CA GLN A 26 -11.14 8.59 -2.75
C GLN A 26 -11.27 9.96 -3.39
N HIS A 27 -12.33 10.69 -3.07
CA HIS A 27 -12.52 12.08 -3.48
C HIS A 27 -12.76 12.94 -2.25
N GLY A 28 -12.10 14.10 -2.20
CA GLY A 28 -12.38 15.14 -1.22
C GLY A 28 -13.67 15.88 -1.52
N GLU A 29 -13.92 16.94 -0.76
CA GLU A 29 -15.05 17.85 -0.96
C GLU A 29 -14.80 18.85 -2.10
N ASP A 30 -13.53 19.10 -2.42
CA ASP A 30 -13.05 19.94 -3.51
C ASP A 30 -13.18 19.27 -4.90
N ALA A 31 -13.54 17.99 -4.94
CA ALA A 31 -13.65 17.23 -6.17
C ALA A 31 -14.82 17.72 -7.04
N THR A 32 -14.53 18.08 -8.30
CA THR A 32 -15.57 18.33 -9.31
C THR A 32 -16.54 17.15 -9.41
N PRO A 33 -17.82 17.36 -9.79
CA PRO A 33 -18.79 16.27 -9.90
C PRO A 33 -18.33 15.09 -10.75
N ALA A 34 -17.65 15.36 -11.88
CA ALA A 34 -17.10 14.32 -12.75
C ALA A 34 -15.99 13.49 -12.07
N LYS A 35 -15.09 14.14 -11.30
CA LYS A 35 -14.05 13.44 -10.52
C LYS A 35 -14.65 12.63 -9.39
N ALA A 36 -15.61 13.20 -8.64
CA ALA A 36 -16.31 12.49 -7.59
C ALA A 36 -16.99 11.22 -8.13
N LEU A 37 -17.78 11.34 -9.19
CA LEU A 37 -18.44 10.21 -9.85
C LEU A 37 -17.42 9.15 -10.31
N SER A 38 -16.33 9.57 -10.95
CA SER A 38 -15.28 8.65 -11.40
C SER A 38 -14.61 7.90 -10.25
N HIS A 39 -14.34 8.59 -9.13
CA HIS A 39 -13.68 8.00 -7.97
C HIS A 39 -14.61 7.04 -7.24
N THR A 40 -15.87 7.42 -7.06
CA THR A 40 -16.92 6.57 -6.49
C THR A 40 -17.11 5.29 -7.30
N ALA A 41 -17.28 5.41 -8.63
CA ALA A 41 -17.42 4.25 -9.50
C ALA A 41 -16.21 3.30 -9.45
N LYS A 42 -14.99 3.85 -9.31
CA LYS A 42 -13.77 3.03 -9.10
C LYS A 42 -13.79 2.32 -7.75
N CYS A 43 -14.22 2.99 -6.68
CA CYS A 43 -14.31 2.38 -5.37
C CYS A 43 -15.32 1.23 -5.37
N GLU A 44 -16.51 1.45 -5.92
CA GLU A 44 -17.59 0.47 -6.02
C GLU A 44 -17.21 -0.75 -6.87
N ALA A 45 -16.45 -0.55 -7.96
CA ALA A 45 -16.05 -1.62 -8.85
C ALA A 45 -14.82 -2.41 -8.39
N THR A 46 -14.25 -2.11 -7.22
CA THR A 46 -13.01 -2.75 -6.73
C THR A 46 -13.10 -3.10 -5.25
N THR A 47 -12.05 -3.73 -4.73
CA THR A 47 -11.90 -4.02 -3.30
C THR A 47 -11.88 -2.78 -2.41
N SER A 48 -11.77 -1.57 -2.95
CA SER A 48 -11.77 -0.35 -2.15
C SER A 48 -13.06 -0.17 -1.36
N ALA A 49 -14.23 -0.47 -1.94
CA ALA A 49 -15.50 -0.33 -1.24
C ALA A 49 -15.64 -1.30 -0.05
N SER A 50 -15.17 -2.54 -0.18
CA SER A 50 -15.34 -3.58 0.86
C SER A 50 -14.18 -3.65 1.86
N LEU A 51 -12.95 -3.41 1.41
CA LEU A 51 -11.73 -3.57 2.22
C LEU A 51 -11.07 -2.25 2.60
N GLY A 52 -11.52 -1.11 2.06
CA GLY A 52 -10.85 0.17 2.23
C GLY A 52 -9.47 0.22 1.54
N LEU A 53 -9.19 -0.71 0.61
CA LEU A 53 -7.94 -0.75 -0.15
C LEU A 53 -8.13 -1.38 -1.53
N ARG A 54 -7.23 -1.09 -2.47
CA ARG A 54 -7.03 -1.92 -3.67
C ARG A 54 -5.57 -1.85 -4.13
N ILE A 55 -5.07 -2.91 -4.75
CA ILE A 55 -3.75 -2.90 -5.38
C ILE A 55 -3.81 -2.07 -6.67
N CYS A 56 -2.92 -1.09 -6.80
CA CYS A 56 -2.80 -0.24 -7.99
C CYS A 56 -1.62 -0.61 -8.88
N GLY A 57 -0.70 -1.41 -8.37
CA GLY A 57 0.34 -2.04 -9.15
C GLY A 57 1.39 -2.63 -8.22
N MET A 58 2.19 -3.54 -8.78
CA MET A 58 3.38 -4.03 -8.11
C MET A 58 4.46 -4.38 -9.11
N GLN A 59 5.70 -4.26 -8.66
CA GLN A 59 6.90 -4.68 -9.36
C GLN A 59 7.65 -5.63 -8.43
N VAL A 60 7.93 -6.85 -8.90
CA VAL A 60 8.58 -7.88 -8.08
C VAL A 60 9.81 -8.38 -8.82
N TYR A 61 10.95 -8.36 -8.14
CA TYR A 61 12.19 -8.96 -8.60
C TYR A 61 12.15 -10.47 -8.36
N ASN A 62 12.30 -11.24 -9.42
CA ASN A 62 12.52 -12.68 -9.37
C ASN A 62 14.04 -12.93 -9.35
N GLN A 63 14.50 -13.60 -8.30
CA GLN A 63 15.91 -13.89 -8.08
C GLN A 63 16.40 -15.06 -8.93
N GLU A 64 15.54 -15.98 -9.32
CA GLU A 64 15.91 -17.16 -10.12
C GLU A 64 16.32 -16.78 -11.55
N ASP A 65 15.54 -15.89 -12.18
CA ASP A 65 15.76 -15.46 -13.56
C ASP A 65 16.33 -14.04 -13.69
N GLU A 66 16.57 -13.37 -12.55
CA GLU A 66 17.08 -12.00 -12.41
C GLU A 66 16.25 -10.95 -13.16
N LYS A 67 14.92 -11.14 -13.23
CA LYS A 67 14.01 -10.24 -13.94
C LYS A 67 12.95 -9.63 -13.05
N TYR A 68 12.31 -8.59 -13.57
CA TYR A 68 11.14 -7.97 -12.96
C TYR A 68 9.86 -8.44 -13.64
N THR A 69 8.86 -8.77 -12.83
CA THR A 69 7.47 -8.87 -13.28
C THR A 69 6.69 -7.67 -12.77
N LEU A 70 5.91 -7.06 -13.67
CA LEU A 70 5.11 -5.88 -13.38
C LEU A 70 3.63 -6.22 -13.53
N TRP A 71 2.85 -5.83 -12.53
CA TRP A 71 1.40 -5.85 -12.58
C TRP A 71 0.89 -4.43 -12.50
N ASP A 72 0.06 -4.06 -13.45
CA ASP A 72 -0.42 -2.69 -13.57
C ASP A 72 -1.76 -2.47 -12.84
N LYS A 73 -2.24 -1.23 -12.90
CA LYS A 73 -3.54 -0.83 -12.34
C LYS A 73 -4.73 -1.55 -12.98
N HIS A 74 -4.60 -2.03 -14.22
CA HIS A 74 -5.69 -2.71 -14.90
C HIS A 74 -5.83 -4.14 -14.40
N TRP A 75 -4.71 -4.80 -14.06
CA TRP A 75 -4.72 -6.05 -13.31
C TRP A 75 -5.29 -5.85 -11.90
N GLY A 76 -4.79 -4.88 -11.14
CA GLY A 76 -5.21 -4.67 -9.75
C GLY A 76 -6.72 -4.36 -9.59
N ARG A 77 -7.33 -3.71 -10.58
CA ARG A 77 -8.78 -3.43 -10.61
C ARG A 77 -9.66 -4.67 -10.83
N LYS A 78 -9.08 -5.78 -11.31
CA LYS A 78 -9.82 -7.03 -11.53
C LYS A 78 -9.84 -7.92 -10.29
N LEU A 79 -9.03 -7.61 -9.28
CA LEU A 79 -8.94 -8.39 -8.05
C LEU A 79 -10.22 -8.25 -7.23
N THR A 80 -10.68 -9.39 -6.72
CA THR A 80 -11.73 -9.51 -5.71
C THR A 80 -11.11 -9.59 -4.32
N THR A 81 -11.95 -9.70 -3.29
CA THR A 81 -11.47 -9.85 -1.90
C THR A 81 -10.61 -11.08 -1.70
N ASP A 82 -10.94 -12.18 -2.40
CA ASP A 82 -10.29 -13.47 -2.24
C ASP A 82 -8.93 -13.51 -2.94
N ASP A 83 -8.70 -12.59 -3.88
CA ASP A 83 -7.45 -12.49 -4.63
C ASP A 83 -6.36 -11.68 -3.88
N ILE A 84 -6.72 -10.94 -2.82
CA ILE A 84 -5.78 -10.03 -2.14
C ILE A 84 -4.66 -10.80 -1.43
N GLU A 85 -4.99 -11.86 -0.68
CA GLU A 85 -3.95 -12.64 0.01
C GLU A 85 -3.00 -13.35 -0.99
N PRO A 86 -3.49 -14.05 -2.04
CA PRO A 86 -2.63 -14.58 -3.10
C PRO A 86 -1.79 -13.52 -3.82
N ALA A 87 -2.33 -12.33 -4.05
CA ALA A 87 -1.58 -11.23 -4.65
C ALA A 87 -0.44 -10.74 -3.74
N LEU A 88 -0.66 -10.68 -2.42
CA LEU A 88 0.37 -10.34 -1.45
C LEU A 88 1.43 -11.45 -1.33
N GLU A 89 1.04 -12.73 -1.38
CA GLU A 89 2.00 -13.84 -1.44
C GLU A 89 2.86 -13.79 -2.71
N THR A 90 2.24 -13.43 -3.85
CA THR A 90 2.97 -13.20 -5.11
C THR A 90 3.95 -12.04 -4.97
N TYR A 91 3.51 -10.93 -4.38
CA TYR A 91 4.38 -9.78 -4.11
C TYR A 91 5.58 -10.14 -3.22
N LEU A 92 5.38 -11.02 -2.25
CA LEU A 92 6.40 -11.47 -1.30
C LEU A 92 7.23 -12.65 -1.80
N SER A 93 7.03 -13.11 -3.04
CA SER A 93 7.82 -14.20 -3.63
C SER A 93 8.98 -13.67 -4.44
N ASN A 94 10.15 -14.30 -4.34
CA ASN A 94 11.29 -13.99 -5.20
C ASN A 94 11.47 -15.00 -6.35
N GLY A 95 10.42 -15.76 -6.68
CA GLY A 95 10.46 -16.86 -7.66
C GLY A 95 10.97 -18.19 -7.11
N VAL A 96 11.75 -18.17 -6.03
CA VAL A 96 12.27 -19.39 -5.38
C VAL A 96 11.50 -19.72 -4.10
N LEU A 97 11.21 -18.70 -3.29
CA LEU A 97 10.55 -18.83 -1.99
C LEU A 97 9.74 -17.58 -1.65
N VAL A 98 8.84 -17.72 -0.67
CA VAL A 98 8.19 -16.58 -0.02
C VAL A 98 9.16 -15.95 0.97
N ARG A 99 9.42 -14.65 0.81
CA ARG A 99 10.30 -13.80 1.62
C ARG A 99 9.73 -13.54 3.01
N ARG A 100 9.61 -14.59 3.83
CA ARG A 100 9.10 -14.48 5.21
C ARG A 100 9.99 -13.59 6.09
N ASP A 101 11.26 -13.44 5.75
CA ASP A 101 12.19 -12.51 6.41
C ASP A 101 11.68 -11.06 6.38
N VAL A 102 11.00 -10.64 5.30
CA VAL A 102 10.48 -9.27 5.18
C VAL A 102 9.16 -9.06 5.91
N LEU A 103 8.41 -10.13 6.24
CA LEU A 103 7.05 -10.02 6.79
C LEU A 103 7.03 -9.41 8.19
N THR A 104 7.88 -9.86 9.11
CA THR A 104 7.92 -9.33 10.48
C THR A 104 8.19 -7.81 10.52
N PRO A 105 9.27 -7.29 9.89
CA PRO A 105 9.50 -5.84 9.86
C PRO A 105 8.39 -5.09 9.10
N LEU A 106 7.81 -5.67 8.04
CA LEU A 106 6.70 -5.09 7.31
C LEU A 106 5.44 -4.91 8.19
N VAL A 107 4.99 -5.98 8.85
CA VAL A 107 3.82 -5.97 9.74
C VAL A 107 4.02 -4.96 10.87
N ASN A 108 5.22 -4.89 11.45
CA ASN A 108 5.53 -3.92 12.50
C ASN A 108 5.38 -2.47 12.00
N LYS A 109 5.92 -2.15 10.82
CA LYS A 109 5.79 -0.80 10.21
C LYS A 109 4.34 -0.45 9.89
N VAL A 110 3.56 -1.39 9.36
CA VAL A 110 2.12 -1.19 9.11
C VAL A 110 1.36 -0.93 10.41
N LYS A 111 1.64 -1.69 11.48
CA LYS A 111 1.02 -1.49 12.80
C LYS A 111 1.40 -0.15 13.43
N GLU A 112 2.65 0.28 13.27
CA GLU A 112 3.11 1.60 13.73
C GLU A 112 2.40 2.73 12.99
N LEU A 113 2.31 2.65 11.66
CA LEU A 113 1.55 3.61 10.86
C LEU A 113 0.08 3.63 11.28
N LYS A 114 -0.55 2.46 11.45
CA LYS A 114 -1.94 2.35 11.92
C LYS A 114 -2.14 3.06 13.25
N ARG A 115 -1.32 2.78 14.27
CA ARG A 115 -1.38 3.45 15.58
C ARG A 115 -1.22 4.96 15.48
N THR A 116 -0.35 5.41 14.57
CA THR A 116 -0.17 6.84 14.31
C THR A 116 -1.44 7.46 13.74
N ILE A 117 -2.09 6.81 12.77
CA ILE A 117 -3.35 7.29 12.19
C ILE A 117 -4.50 7.24 13.21
N GLU A 118 -4.55 6.23 14.09
CA GLU A 118 -5.60 6.08 15.12
C GLU A 118 -5.69 7.29 16.07
N VAL A 119 -4.56 7.92 16.38
CA VAL A 119 -4.48 9.09 17.28
C VAL A 119 -4.37 10.42 16.54
N THR A 120 -4.37 10.40 15.20
CA THR A 120 -4.25 11.61 14.38
C THR A 120 -5.63 12.14 14.03
N HIS A 121 -5.96 13.29 14.62
CA HIS A 121 -7.17 14.06 14.31
C HIS A 121 -6.84 15.21 13.36
N GLY A 122 -7.87 15.84 12.79
CA GLY A 122 -7.70 17.02 11.95
C GLY A 122 -7.29 16.75 10.51
N LEU A 123 -7.11 15.48 10.10
CA LEU A 123 -6.63 15.08 8.78
C LEU A 123 -7.52 14.03 8.12
N ARG A 124 -7.75 14.17 6.81
CA ARG A 124 -8.30 13.11 5.93
C ARG A 124 -7.42 12.97 4.69
N PHE A 125 -7.23 11.74 4.24
CA PHE A 125 -6.32 11.36 3.16
C PHE A 125 -7.11 10.75 2.01
N TRP A 126 -7.68 11.61 1.15
CA TRP A 126 -8.50 11.14 0.03
C TRP A 126 -7.64 10.60 -1.11
N GLY A 127 -7.73 9.30 -1.38
CA GLY A 127 -7.02 8.68 -2.49
C GLY A 127 -5.50 8.60 -2.31
N ALA A 128 -5.01 8.67 -1.07
CA ALA A 128 -3.63 8.38 -0.73
C ALA A 128 -3.27 6.92 -1.05
N SER A 129 -1.97 6.65 -1.17
CA SER A 129 -1.44 5.30 -1.39
C SER A 129 -0.54 4.86 -0.24
N LEU A 130 -0.62 3.59 0.14
CA LEU A 130 0.39 2.91 0.92
C LEU A 130 1.40 2.28 -0.04
N LEU A 131 2.63 2.76 -0.01
CA LEU A 131 3.74 2.23 -0.80
C LEU A 131 4.59 1.32 0.09
N ILE A 132 4.69 0.05 -0.26
CA ILE A 132 5.53 -0.93 0.43
C ILE A 132 6.71 -1.25 -0.47
N ILE A 133 7.92 -1.22 0.08
CA ILE A 133 9.16 -1.51 -0.65
C ILE A 133 10.01 -2.48 0.15
N TYR A 134 10.56 -3.51 -0.50
CA TYR A 134 11.59 -4.35 0.11
C TYR A 134 12.74 -4.67 -0.86
N GLU A 135 13.90 -5.05 -0.31
CA GLU A 135 15.05 -5.49 -1.10
C GLU A 135 14.85 -6.92 -1.62
N GLY A 136 14.72 -7.07 -2.94
CA GLY A 136 14.53 -8.33 -3.64
C GLY A 136 15.77 -9.21 -3.64
N ASP A 137 16.98 -8.64 -3.59
CA ASP A 137 18.22 -9.39 -3.64
C ASP A 137 18.69 -9.85 -2.25
N LEU A 138 18.47 -11.13 -1.94
CA LEU A 138 18.93 -11.76 -0.69
C LEU A 138 20.45 -11.80 -0.52
N ARG A 139 21.24 -11.53 -1.57
CA ARG A 139 22.71 -11.61 -1.52
C ARG A 139 23.36 -10.39 -0.84
N LEU A 140 22.60 -9.30 -0.62
CA LEU A 140 23.15 -7.98 -0.27
C LEU A 140 23.18 -7.64 1.22
N GLY A 141 22.69 -8.50 2.12
CA GLY A 141 22.75 -8.18 3.55
C GLY A 141 22.18 -9.25 4.48
N GLN A 142 22.52 -9.13 5.77
CA GLN A 142 22.02 -10.02 6.82
C GLN A 142 20.61 -9.64 7.31
N HIS A 143 20.17 -8.40 7.07
CA HIS A 143 18.88 -7.90 7.52
C HIS A 143 17.98 -7.49 6.34
N PRO A 144 16.72 -7.97 6.32
CA PRO A 144 15.77 -7.58 5.29
C PRO A 144 15.46 -6.09 5.38
N ARG A 145 15.75 -5.37 4.30
CA ARG A 145 15.38 -3.96 4.19
C ARG A 145 13.94 -3.87 3.72
N VAL A 146 13.09 -3.20 4.51
CA VAL A 146 11.68 -2.97 4.22
C VAL A 146 11.30 -1.56 4.65
N ASP A 147 10.60 -0.84 3.78
CA ASP A 147 10.02 0.46 4.10
C ASP A 147 8.55 0.52 3.69
N VAL A 148 7.79 1.32 4.44
CA VAL A 148 6.36 1.55 4.25
C VAL A 148 6.15 3.06 4.29
N TYR A 149 5.57 3.62 3.23
CA TYR A 149 5.31 5.04 3.11
C TYR A 149 3.84 5.28 2.83
N LEU A 150 3.26 6.29 3.47
CA LEU A 150 2.01 6.89 3.02
C LEU A 150 2.37 8.01 2.04
N ILE A 151 1.82 7.97 0.82
CA ILE A 151 2.13 8.91 -0.27
C ILE A 151 0.84 9.45 -0.90
N ASP A 152 0.97 10.34 -1.89
CA ASP A 152 -0.13 10.97 -2.64
C ASP A 152 -1.08 11.84 -1.80
N PHE A 153 -0.52 12.84 -1.11
CA PHE A 153 -1.28 13.78 -0.27
C PHE A 153 -1.98 14.92 -1.02
N ALA A 154 -2.10 14.82 -2.35
CA ALA A 154 -2.65 15.91 -3.19
C ALA A 154 -4.10 16.30 -2.84
N HIS A 155 -4.87 15.37 -2.26
CA HIS A 155 -6.24 15.61 -1.78
C HIS A 155 -6.35 15.39 -0.27
N CYS A 156 -5.29 15.71 0.48
CA CYS A 156 -5.35 15.71 1.94
C CYS A 156 -6.15 16.93 2.43
N GLN A 157 -7.15 16.69 3.27
CA GLN A 157 -7.93 17.73 3.93
C GLN A 157 -7.41 17.91 5.35
N MET A 158 -7.13 19.16 5.72
CA MET A 158 -6.76 19.53 7.08
C MET A 158 -7.82 20.49 7.63
N SER A 159 -8.51 20.09 8.69
CA SER A 159 -9.52 20.92 9.35
C SER A 159 -9.62 20.58 10.84
N PRO A 160 -9.60 21.57 11.75
CA PRO A 160 -9.82 21.34 13.18
C PRO A 160 -11.17 20.72 13.53
N GLU A 161 -12.16 20.82 12.62
CA GLU A 161 -13.50 20.24 12.79
C GLU A 161 -13.52 18.71 12.64
N LEU A 162 -12.45 18.12 12.10
CA LEU A 162 -12.30 16.67 11.98
C LEU A 162 -11.83 16.08 13.31
N ASP A 163 -12.78 15.82 14.19
CA ASP A 163 -12.57 15.33 15.56
C ASP A 163 -12.31 13.82 15.68
N SER A 164 -12.42 13.08 14.58
CA SER A 164 -12.08 11.64 14.51
C SER A 164 -10.87 11.38 13.61
N PRO A 165 -10.19 10.22 13.73
CA PRO A 165 -9.17 9.81 12.78
C PRO A 165 -9.75 9.49 11.40
N ASP A 166 -8.88 9.28 10.40
CA ASP A 166 -9.32 8.86 9.07
C ASP A 166 -9.75 7.38 9.06
N GLU A 167 -11.05 7.15 9.28
CA GLU A 167 -11.65 5.81 9.30
C GLU A 167 -11.48 5.04 7.99
N GLY A 168 -11.46 5.73 6.85
CA GLY A 168 -11.28 5.09 5.54
C GLY A 168 -9.86 4.54 5.37
N LEU A 169 -8.87 5.33 5.76
CA LEU A 169 -7.47 4.90 5.79
C LEU A 169 -7.27 3.78 6.84
N LEU A 170 -7.88 3.91 8.02
CA LEU A 170 -7.81 2.89 9.08
C LEU A 170 -8.43 1.55 8.67
N LEU A 171 -9.53 1.57 7.92
CA LEU A 171 -10.13 0.36 7.35
C LEU A 171 -9.14 -0.38 6.45
N GLY A 172 -8.50 0.35 5.53
CA GLY A 172 -7.46 -0.20 4.65
C GLY A 172 -6.25 -0.72 5.44
N LEU A 173 -5.73 0.06 6.40
CA LEU A 173 -4.60 -0.33 7.24
C LEU A 173 -4.91 -1.56 8.10
N THR A 174 -6.14 -1.68 8.58
CA THR A 174 -6.58 -2.85 9.36
C THR A 174 -6.65 -4.10 8.49
N ASN A 175 -7.17 -3.99 7.27
CA ASN A 175 -7.25 -5.14 6.37
C ASN A 175 -5.87 -5.57 5.85
N ILE A 176 -4.98 -4.63 5.50
CA ILE A 176 -3.62 -5.00 5.07
C ILE A 176 -2.81 -5.62 6.20
N ASP A 177 -2.90 -5.11 7.44
CA ASP A 177 -2.31 -5.75 8.63
C ASP A 177 -2.84 -7.17 8.80
N ARG A 178 -4.16 -7.37 8.70
CA ARG A 178 -4.79 -8.69 8.81
C ARG A 178 -4.23 -9.67 7.78
N PHE A 179 -4.17 -9.29 6.50
CA PHE A 179 -3.65 -10.18 5.46
C PHE A 179 -2.15 -10.47 5.65
N LEU A 180 -1.33 -9.47 5.92
CA LEU A 180 0.10 -9.68 6.14
C LEU A 180 0.38 -10.52 7.39
N SER A 181 -0.38 -10.30 8.47
CA SER A 181 -0.32 -11.11 9.68
C SER A 181 -0.81 -12.54 9.43
N SER A 182 -1.82 -12.76 8.59
CA SER A 182 -2.25 -14.09 8.14
C SER A 182 -1.10 -14.84 7.49
N ILE A 183 -0.46 -14.22 6.49
CA ILE A 183 0.67 -14.82 5.75
C ILE A 183 1.86 -15.11 6.67
N LEU A 184 2.16 -14.22 7.61
CA LEU A 184 3.25 -14.39 8.57
C LEU A 184 3.05 -15.61 9.49
N ASN A 185 1.81 -15.96 9.81
CA ASN A 185 1.47 -17.05 10.72
C ASN A 185 1.21 -18.40 10.02
N LYS A 186 1.35 -18.47 8.69
CA LYS A 186 1.34 -19.73 7.92
C LYS A 186 2.69 -20.42 8.00
#